data_AF-A0A0R3P1V3-F1
#
_entry.id   AF-A0A0R3P1V3-F1
#
_cell.length_a   1.000
_cell.length_b   1.000
_cell.length_c   1.000
_cell.angle_alpha   90.00
_cell.angle_beta   90.00
_cell.angle_gamma   90.00
#
_symmetry.space_group_name_H-M   'P 1'
#
loop_
_entity.id
_entity.type
_entity.pdbx_description
1 polymer ?
#
loop_
_entity_poly.entity_id
_entity_poly.type
_entity_poly.pdbx_seq_one_letter_code
_entity_poly.pdbx_strand_id
1 'polypeptide(L)'
;MWVSLRVRIVLTALSYFFWVEANDGKGSSLDIKGLIDVEEKLLSQMVDYSSVLQKKISLMRRYIALMRVKQTHAEPDREQYMANPLQSYSLIHHMHFDWTTWRRLMEQSLGREQISEIRALMPQISRIEYGTAMQDLIHEPMAAVPFDPVEALELATFAYDKERPDLAEMWLNVTLSGYQKL
;
A
#
# COMPACT_ATOMS: atom_id res chain seq x y z
N MET A 1 15.20 -9.78 -15.99
CA MET A 1 14.45 -10.35 -14.84
C MET A 1 15.34 -10.63 -13.61
N TRP A 2 16.58 -11.09 -13.79
CA TRP A 2 17.50 -11.38 -12.68
C TRP A 2 18.10 -10.14 -11.98
N VAL A 3 18.35 -9.06 -12.73
CA VAL A 3 18.90 -7.81 -12.18
C VAL A 3 17.86 -7.08 -11.31
N SER A 4 16.58 -7.12 -11.69
CA SER A 4 15.50 -6.51 -10.90
C SER A 4 15.26 -7.19 -9.55
N LEU A 5 15.55 -8.49 -9.43
CA LEU A 5 15.43 -9.23 -8.18
C LEU A 5 16.54 -8.85 -7.19
N ARG A 6 17.79 -8.76 -7.67
CA ARG A 6 18.94 -8.34 -6.83
C ARG A 6 18.81 -6.89 -6.34
N VAL A 7 18.31 -5.99 -7.19
CA VAL A 7 18.06 -4.60 -6.81
C VAL A 7 16.98 -4.49 -5.75
N ARG A 8 15.93 -5.33 -5.82
CA ARG A 8 14.88 -5.38 -4.79
C ARG A 8 15.40 -5.87 -3.44
N ILE A 9 16.20 -6.94 -3.43
CA ILE A 9 16.79 -7.50 -2.20
C ILE A 9 17.74 -6.49 -1.53
N VAL A 10 18.55 -5.78 -2.33
CA VAL A 10 19.45 -4.75 -1.80
C VAL A 10 18.68 -3.54 -1.28
N LEU A 11 17.59 -3.13 -1.95
CA LEU A 11 16.74 -2.03 -1.48
C LEU A 11 15.96 -2.39 -0.21
N THR A 12 15.49 -3.63 -0.05
CA THR A 12 14.84 -4.07 1.20
C THR A 12 15.85 -4.14 2.34
N ALA A 13 17.04 -4.70 2.11
CA ALA A 13 18.11 -4.76 3.12
C ALA A 13 18.60 -3.35 3.56
N LEU A 14 18.72 -2.41 2.62
CA LEU A 14 19.09 -1.02 2.93
C LEU A 14 17.97 -0.27 3.65
N SER A 15 16.69 -0.55 3.31
CA SER A 15 15.56 0.01 4.05
C SER A 15 15.50 -0.51 5.50
N TYR A 16 15.92 -1.77 5.73
CA TYR A 16 16.06 -2.36 7.04
C TYR A 16 17.13 -1.63 7.87
N PHE A 17 18.31 -1.42 7.28
CA PHE A 17 19.45 -0.76 7.96
C PHE A 17 19.15 0.71 8.31
N PHE A 18 18.51 1.46 7.40
CA PHE A 18 18.22 2.89 7.59
C PHE A 18 17.04 3.16 8.56
N TRP A 19 16.19 2.17 8.83
CA TRP A 19 15.07 2.30 9.78
C TRP A 19 15.43 1.82 11.19
N VAL A 20 16.44 0.96 11.34
CA VAL A 20 16.91 0.46 12.65
C VAL A 20 17.49 1.57 13.52
N GLU A 21 18.15 2.58 12.94
CA GLU A 21 18.91 3.57 13.72
C GLU A 21 18.08 4.78 14.22
N ALA A 22 16.85 4.96 13.72
CA ALA A 22 16.11 6.22 13.91
C ALA A 22 15.13 6.23 15.09
N ASN A 23 14.85 5.10 15.77
CA ASN A 23 13.71 5.05 16.70
C ASN A 23 13.87 4.11 17.91
N ASP A 24 15.05 4.09 18.52
CA ASP A 24 15.30 3.46 19.82
C ASP A 24 14.71 4.30 20.96
N GLY A 25 13.38 4.29 21.11
CA GLY A 25 12.77 4.96 22.25
C GLY A 25 11.25 4.95 22.27
N LYS A 26 10.70 4.01 23.06
CA LYS A 26 9.34 4.01 23.63
C LYS A 26 8.17 3.62 22.69
N GLY A 27 8.12 2.36 22.29
CA GLY A 27 6.84 1.70 22.00
C GLY A 27 6.30 1.02 23.26
N SER A 28 4.99 1.07 23.52
CA SER A 28 4.36 0.23 24.54
C SER A 28 4.37 -1.22 24.04
N SER A 29 4.86 -2.17 24.85
CA SER A 29 4.72 -3.59 24.52
C SER A 29 3.25 -3.98 24.57
N LEU A 30 2.71 -4.47 23.47
CA LEU A 30 1.37 -5.02 23.37
C LEU A 30 1.49 -6.55 23.36
N ASP A 31 0.63 -7.23 24.10
CA ASP A 31 0.48 -8.68 23.89
C ASP A 31 -0.10 -8.94 22.48
N ILE A 32 0.00 -10.17 21.98
CA ILE A 32 -0.49 -10.60 20.65
C ILE A 32 -1.93 -10.12 20.41
N LYS A 33 -2.78 -10.18 21.44
CA LYS A 33 -4.15 -9.66 21.37
C LYS A 33 -4.21 -8.17 21.04
N GLY A 34 -3.34 -7.37 21.65
CA GLY A 34 -3.23 -5.94 21.34
C GLY A 34 -2.72 -5.67 19.94
N LEU A 35 -1.80 -6.51 19.42
CA LEU A 35 -1.34 -6.42 18.03
C LEU A 35 -2.47 -6.72 17.03
N ILE A 36 -3.31 -7.72 17.31
CA ILE A 36 -4.50 -8.03 16.49
C ILE A 36 -5.48 -6.84 16.48
N ASP A 37 -5.73 -6.23 17.64
CA ASP A 37 -6.61 -5.06 17.74
C ASP A 37 -6.05 -3.85 16.95
N VAL A 38 -4.73 -3.68 16.91
CA VAL A 38 -4.07 -2.66 16.09
C VAL A 38 -4.18 -2.99 14.59
N GLU A 39 -3.99 -4.24 14.21
CA GLU A 39 -4.14 -4.72 12.83
C GLU A 39 -5.56 -4.47 12.31
N GLU A 40 -6.60 -4.80 13.09
CA GLU A 40 -7.99 -4.54 12.71
C GLU A 40 -8.24 -3.05 12.44
N LYS A 41 -7.70 -2.17 13.30
CA LYS A 41 -7.80 -0.71 13.11
C LYS A 41 -7.08 -0.24 11.85
N LEU A 42 -5.88 -0.77 11.57
CA LEU A 42 -5.12 -0.45 10.36
C LEU A 42 -5.89 -0.88 9.10
N LEU A 43 -6.47 -2.08 9.11
CA LEU A 43 -7.30 -2.60 8.02
C LEU A 43 -8.55 -1.72 7.82
N SER A 44 -9.18 -1.26 8.89
CA SER A 44 -10.30 -0.30 8.80
C SER A 44 -9.88 1.00 8.10
N GLN A 45 -8.69 1.55 8.40
CA GLN A 45 -8.19 2.75 7.71
C GLN A 45 -8.00 2.51 6.21
N MET A 46 -7.58 1.31 5.80
CA MET A 46 -7.48 0.94 4.39
C MET A 46 -8.85 0.86 3.71
N VAL A 47 -9.85 0.26 4.40
CA VAL A 47 -11.23 0.21 3.91
C VAL A 47 -11.79 1.61 3.71
N ASP A 48 -11.63 2.50 4.70
CA ASP A 48 -12.12 3.87 4.62
C ASP A 48 -11.42 4.67 3.52
N TYR A 49 -10.10 4.51 3.38
CA TYR A 49 -9.35 5.14 2.30
C TYR A 49 -9.83 4.68 0.92
N SER A 50 -10.08 3.37 0.77
CA SER A 50 -10.63 2.81 -0.47
C SER A 50 -12.00 3.40 -0.81
N SER A 51 -12.85 3.64 0.20
CA SER A 51 -14.16 4.28 0.04
C SER A 51 -14.03 5.72 -0.45
N VAL A 52 -13.08 6.48 0.10
CA VAL A 52 -12.78 7.85 -0.35
C VAL A 52 -12.33 7.88 -1.82
N LEU A 53 -11.43 6.96 -2.20
CA LEU A 53 -10.99 6.82 -3.60
C LEU A 53 -12.16 6.45 -4.52
N GLN A 54 -13.00 5.51 -4.11
CA GLN A 54 -14.13 5.04 -4.90
C GLN A 54 -15.18 6.14 -5.13
N LYS A 55 -15.39 7.02 -4.15
CA LYS A 55 -16.26 8.21 -4.29
C LYS A 55 -15.72 9.15 -5.37
N LYS A 56 -14.41 9.45 -5.37
CA LYS A 56 -13.77 10.29 -6.42
C LYS A 56 -13.88 9.66 -7.80
N ILE A 57 -13.61 8.35 -7.92
CA ILE A 57 -13.76 7.60 -9.17
C ILE A 57 -15.21 7.67 -9.69
N SER A 58 -16.18 7.46 -8.80
CA SER A 58 -17.60 7.46 -9.16
C SER A 58 -18.07 8.84 -9.63
N LEU A 59 -17.62 9.91 -8.96
CA LEU A 59 -17.90 11.28 -9.38
C LEU A 59 -17.35 11.58 -10.78
N MET A 60 -16.10 11.19 -11.06
CA MET A 60 -15.48 11.35 -12.38
C MET A 60 -16.20 10.55 -13.46
N ARG A 61 -16.56 9.29 -13.18
CA ARG A 61 -17.31 8.44 -14.13
C ARG A 61 -18.67 9.03 -14.50
N ARG A 62 -19.41 9.55 -13.52
CA ARG A 62 -20.71 10.22 -13.75
C ARG A 62 -20.55 11.43 -14.66
N TYR A 63 -19.52 12.24 -14.43
CA TYR A 63 -19.23 13.39 -15.28
C TYR A 63 -18.82 13.00 -16.70
N ILE A 64 -17.96 12.00 -16.87
CA ILE A 64 -17.58 11.48 -18.20
C ILE A 64 -18.84 11.02 -18.95
N ALA A 65 -19.75 10.30 -18.28
CA ALA A 65 -21.01 9.87 -18.90
C ALA A 65 -21.87 11.06 -19.34
N LEU A 66 -22.02 12.09 -18.49
CA LEU A 66 -22.73 13.33 -18.83
C LEU A 66 -22.13 14.01 -20.07
N MET A 67 -20.81 14.09 -20.15
CA MET A 67 -20.12 14.74 -21.26
C MET A 67 -20.23 13.95 -22.56
N ARG A 68 -20.20 12.62 -22.51
CA ARG A 68 -20.45 11.77 -23.67
C ARG A 68 -21.85 11.99 -24.24
N VAL A 69 -22.86 12.08 -23.37
CA VAL A 69 -24.23 12.40 -23.82
C VAL A 69 -24.26 13.74 -24.54
N LYS A 70 -23.64 14.79 -23.99
CA LYS A 70 -23.56 16.11 -24.65
C LYS A 70 -22.85 16.04 -26.01
N GLN A 71 -21.78 15.26 -26.12
CA GLN A 71 -21.03 15.08 -27.37
C GLN A 71 -21.86 14.35 -28.43
N THR A 72 -22.58 13.28 -28.07
CA THR A 72 -23.46 12.56 -29.01
C THR A 72 -24.57 13.45 -29.56
N HIS A 73 -25.10 14.38 -28.76
CA HIS A 73 -26.09 15.36 -29.24
C HIS A 73 -25.49 16.40 -30.21
N ALA A 74 -24.18 16.64 -30.14
CA ALA A 74 -23.47 17.61 -30.98
C ALA A 74 -22.86 16.99 -32.26
N GLU A 75 -22.70 15.65 -32.31
CA GLU A 75 -22.06 14.96 -33.44
C GLU A 75 -22.76 15.11 -34.80
N PRO A 76 -24.10 15.06 -34.90
CA PRO A 76 -24.78 15.06 -36.19
C PRO A 76 -24.58 16.34 -37.00
N ASP A 77 -24.44 17.48 -36.33
CA ASP A 77 -24.18 18.78 -36.97
C ASP A 77 -23.43 19.72 -35.99
N ARG A 78 -22.11 19.63 -36.02
CA ARG A 78 -21.24 20.45 -35.16
C ARG A 78 -21.31 21.94 -35.51
N GLU A 79 -21.50 22.28 -36.78
CA GLU A 79 -21.58 23.68 -37.21
C GLU A 79 -22.86 24.32 -36.69
N GLN A 80 -24.00 23.64 -36.81
CA GLN A 80 -25.26 24.09 -36.23
C GLN A 80 -25.21 24.12 -34.70
N TYR A 81 -24.51 23.17 -34.08
CA TYR A 81 -24.31 23.16 -32.63
C TYR A 81 -23.53 24.40 -32.15
N MET A 82 -22.47 24.77 -32.88
CA MET A 82 -21.68 25.96 -32.57
C MET A 82 -22.39 27.27 -32.94
N ALA A 83 -23.23 27.25 -33.98
CA ALA A 83 -24.05 28.40 -34.37
C ALA A 83 -25.15 28.72 -33.34
N ASN A 84 -25.56 27.76 -32.50
CA ASN A 84 -26.50 27.98 -31.42
C ASN A 84 -25.81 28.67 -30.22
N PRO A 85 -26.16 29.93 -29.88
CA PRO A 85 -25.46 30.69 -28.83
C PRO A 85 -25.54 30.04 -27.44
N LEU A 86 -26.62 29.31 -27.15
CA LEU A 86 -26.78 28.61 -25.87
C LEU A 86 -25.83 27.41 -25.75
N GLN A 87 -25.68 26.65 -26.84
CA GLN A 87 -24.81 25.48 -26.89
C GLN A 87 -23.33 25.89 -26.88
N SER A 88 -22.98 26.92 -27.65
CA SER A 88 -21.64 27.52 -27.63
C SER A 88 -21.27 28.12 -26.28
N TYR A 89 -22.18 28.85 -25.62
CA TYR A 89 -21.94 29.34 -24.26
C TYR A 89 -21.69 28.18 -23.28
N SER A 90 -22.53 27.15 -23.31
CA SER A 90 -22.41 25.97 -22.44
C SER A 90 -21.06 25.27 -22.60
N LEU A 91 -20.58 25.11 -23.84
CA LEU A 91 -19.27 24.53 -24.14
C LEU A 91 -18.12 25.40 -23.64
N ILE A 92 -18.15 26.72 -23.89
CA ILE A 92 -17.09 27.64 -23.45
C ILE A 92 -17.05 27.72 -21.91
N HIS A 93 -18.21 27.85 -21.26
CA HIS A 93 -18.31 27.85 -19.81
C HIS A 93 -17.71 26.57 -19.21
N HIS A 94 -18.06 25.41 -19.78
CA HIS A 94 -17.47 24.14 -19.39
C HIS A 94 -15.95 24.11 -19.58
N MET A 95 -15.45 24.56 -20.73
CA MET A 95 -14.02 24.64 -21.02
C MET A 95 -13.24 25.50 -20.01
N HIS A 96 -13.86 26.58 -19.53
CA HIS A 96 -13.22 27.53 -18.64
C HIS A 96 -13.34 27.17 -17.15
N PHE A 97 -14.54 26.80 -16.70
CA PHE A 97 -14.84 26.64 -15.27
C PHE A 97 -14.83 25.19 -14.79
N ASP A 98 -15.40 24.27 -15.58
CA ASP A 98 -15.56 22.89 -15.14
C ASP A 98 -14.19 22.20 -15.10
N TRP A 99 -13.35 22.35 -16.13
CA TRP A 99 -12.01 21.75 -16.14
C TRP A 99 -11.10 22.29 -15.03
N THR A 100 -11.19 23.57 -14.70
CA THR A 100 -10.47 24.15 -13.56
C THR A 100 -10.89 23.51 -12.24
N THR A 101 -12.18 23.16 -12.11
CA THR A 101 -12.71 22.45 -10.94
C THR A 101 -12.26 20.98 -10.92
N TRP A 102 -12.28 20.29 -12.06
CA TRP A 102 -11.76 18.92 -12.16
C TRP A 102 -10.27 18.81 -11.88
N ARG A 103 -9.48 19.79 -12.34
CA ARG A 103 -8.05 19.86 -12.01
C ARG A 103 -7.84 19.93 -10.50
N ARG A 104 -8.52 20.86 -9.82
CA ARG A 104 -8.44 20.98 -8.35
C ARG A 104 -8.87 19.70 -7.64
N LEU A 105 -9.95 19.07 -8.10
CA LEU A 105 -10.39 17.78 -7.55
C LEU A 105 -9.32 16.69 -7.75
N MET A 106 -8.68 16.63 -8.93
CA MET A 106 -7.62 15.65 -9.24
C MET A 106 -6.39 15.86 -8.35
N GLU A 107 -5.96 17.11 -8.17
CA GLU A 107 -4.84 17.53 -7.32
C GLU A 107 -5.10 17.33 -5.82
N GLN A 108 -6.37 17.22 -5.40
CA GLN A 108 -6.71 16.99 -4.00
C GLN A 108 -6.08 15.68 -3.49
N SER A 109 -5.18 15.80 -2.53
CA SER A 109 -4.64 14.68 -1.77
C SER A 109 -5.77 14.04 -0.95
N LEU A 110 -6.08 12.79 -1.25
CA LEU A 110 -7.06 11.99 -0.53
C LEU A 110 -6.35 11.21 0.59
N GLY A 111 -7.12 10.74 1.57
CA GLY A 111 -6.58 9.82 2.58
C GLY A 111 -5.81 10.46 3.71
N ARG A 112 -5.79 11.80 3.84
CA ARG A 112 -5.00 12.48 4.89
C ARG A 112 -5.37 12.02 6.30
N GLU A 113 -6.66 11.83 6.56
CA GLU A 113 -7.18 11.34 7.83
C GLU A 113 -6.72 9.90 8.07
N GLN A 114 -6.94 9.00 7.10
CA GLN A 114 -6.54 7.59 7.22
C GLN A 114 -5.02 7.43 7.40
N ILE A 115 -4.21 8.22 6.68
CA ILE A 115 -2.76 8.25 6.82
C ILE A 115 -2.35 8.77 8.20
N SER A 116 -3.06 9.76 8.74
CA SER A 116 -2.82 10.28 10.09
C SER A 116 -3.10 9.22 11.15
N GLU A 117 -4.22 8.51 11.02
CA GLU A 117 -4.60 7.43 11.94
C GLU A 117 -3.60 6.26 11.87
N ILE A 118 -3.22 5.83 10.67
CA ILE A 118 -2.15 4.82 10.50
C ILE A 118 -0.88 5.26 11.22
N ARG A 119 -0.45 6.52 11.02
CA ARG A 119 0.75 7.06 11.69
C ARG A 119 0.62 7.08 13.21
N ALA A 120 -0.58 7.31 13.75
CA ALA A 120 -0.83 7.28 15.19
C ALA A 120 -0.83 5.84 15.76
N LEU A 121 -1.17 4.84 14.93
CA LEU A 121 -1.14 3.43 15.30
C LEU A 121 0.27 2.81 15.21
N MET A 122 1.11 3.26 14.25
CA MET A 122 2.46 2.70 14.03
C MET A 122 3.33 2.56 15.30
N PRO A 123 3.38 3.53 16.24
CA PRO A 123 4.20 3.41 17.45
C PRO A 123 3.75 2.32 18.43
N GLN A 124 2.54 1.78 18.26
CA GLN A 124 2.01 0.70 19.09
C GLN A 124 2.54 -0.67 18.64
N ILE A 125 3.09 -0.77 17.43
CA ILE A 125 3.69 -1.99 16.92
C ILE A 125 5.12 -2.08 17.48
N SER A 126 5.31 -2.89 18.52
CA SER A 126 6.59 -3.02 19.20
C SER A 126 7.58 -3.84 18.38
N ARG A 127 8.76 -3.29 18.12
CA ARG A 127 9.88 -4.04 17.52
C ARG A 127 10.49 -5.07 18.47
N ILE A 128 10.30 -4.90 19.78
CA ILE A 128 10.81 -5.83 20.80
C ILE A 128 10.09 -7.18 20.63
N GLU A 129 8.77 -7.16 20.46
CA GLU A 129 7.97 -8.37 20.25
C GLU A 129 8.39 -9.14 18.99
N TYR A 130 8.70 -8.43 17.90
CA TYR A 130 9.21 -9.07 16.68
C TYR A 130 10.56 -9.76 16.92
N GLY A 131 11.51 -9.09 17.57
CA GLY A 131 12.80 -9.69 17.92
C GLY A 131 12.67 -10.87 18.89
N THR A 132 11.78 -10.78 19.87
CA THR A 132 11.45 -11.88 20.79
C THR A 132 10.87 -13.07 20.04
N ALA A 133 9.91 -12.86 19.13
CA ALA A 133 9.33 -13.93 18.32
C ALA A 133 10.37 -14.64 17.44
N MET A 134 11.30 -13.90 16.82
CA MET A 134 12.41 -14.51 16.07
C MET A 134 13.35 -15.32 16.98
N GLN A 135 13.62 -14.82 18.19
CA GLN A 135 14.46 -15.51 19.17
C GLN A 135 13.79 -16.82 19.65
N ASP A 136 12.48 -16.81 19.90
CA ASP A 136 11.71 -17.99 20.28
C ASP A 136 11.75 -19.06 19.18
N LEU A 137 11.63 -18.66 17.91
CA LEU A 137 11.74 -19.56 16.75
C LEU A 137 13.14 -20.21 16.58
N ILE A 138 14.20 -19.58 17.10
CA ILE A 138 15.54 -20.20 17.16
C ILE A 138 15.63 -21.27 18.24
N HIS A 139 14.89 -21.09 19.35
CA HIS A 139 14.91 -22.01 20.47
C HIS A 139 13.97 -23.20 20.26
N GLU A 140 12.82 -22.97 19.64
CA GLU A 140 11.80 -24.00 19.34
C GLU A 140 11.34 -23.90 17.88
N PRO A 141 12.12 -24.44 16.92
CA PRO A 141 11.73 -24.41 15.52
C PRO A 141 10.46 -25.25 15.29
N MET A 142 9.37 -24.59 14.89
CA MET A 142 8.11 -25.27 14.58
C MET A 142 8.17 -25.97 13.22
N ALA A 143 7.58 -27.16 13.13
CA ALA A 143 7.53 -27.94 11.89
C ALA A 143 6.34 -27.56 10.98
N ALA A 144 6.61 -27.60 9.67
CA ALA A 144 5.67 -27.89 8.56
C ALA A 144 4.48 -26.94 8.29
N VAL A 145 4.59 -25.64 8.57
CA VAL A 145 3.64 -24.65 8.04
C VAL A 145 4.18 -24.07 6.72
N PRO A 146 3.37 -23.95 5.65
CA PRO A 146 3.73 -23.16 4.49
C PRO A 146 4.09 -21.74 4.94
N PHE A 147 5.35 -21.36 4.74
CA PHE A 147 5.91 -20.11 5.24
C PHE A 147 6.27 -19.21 4.06
N ASP A 148 6.09 -17.90 4.21
CA ASP A 148 6.44 -16.96 3.16
C ASP A 148 7.95 -17.05 2.85
N PRO A 149 8.37 -17.11 1.57
CA PRO A 149 9.78 -17.24 1.24
C PRO A 149 10.65 -16.06 1.71
N VAL A 150 10.08 -14.86 1.84
CA VAL A 150 10.80 -13.69 2.34
C VAL A 150 10.98 -13.79 3.85
N GLU A 151 9.92 -14.11 4.59
CA GLU A 151 10.00 -14.31 6.04
C GLU A 151 10.96 -15.48 6.39
N ALA A 152 10.97 -16.55 5.58
CA ALA A 152 11.93 -17.64 5.73
C ALA A 152 13.38 -17.17 5.54
N LEU A 153 13.62 -16.28 4.58
CA LEU A 153 14.95 -15.73 4.35
C LEU A 153 15.42 -14.86 5.53
N GLU A 154 14.52 -14.06 6.09
CA GLU A 154 14.80 -13.25 7.28
C GLU A 154 15.22 -14.14 8.46
N LEU A 155 14.49 -15.23 8.72
CA LEU A 155 14.86 -16.22 9.74
C LEU A 155 16.20 -16.91 9.44
N ALA A 156 16.49 -17.21 8.17
CA ALA A 156 17.77 -17.80 7.77
C ALA A 156 18.94 -16.86 8.07
N THR A 157 18.81 -15.57 7.75
CA THR A 157 19.82 -14.55 8.05
C THR A 157 19.99 -14.34 9.55
N PHE A 158 18.89 -14.28 10.29
CA PHE A 158 18.93 -14.11 11.74
C PHE A 158 19.58 -15.32 12.43
N ALA A 159 19.26 -16.55 12.01
CA ALA A 159 19.89 -17.77 12.53
C ALA A 159 21.40 -17.81 12.21
N TYR A 160 21.80 -17.38 11.02
CA TYR A 160 23.21 -17.26 10.64
C TYR A 160 23.96 -16.29 11.57
N ASP A 161 23.40 -15.11 11.82
CA ASP A 161 23.97 -14.09 12.71
C ASP A 161 24.06 -14.56 14.17
N LYS A 162 23.20 -15.51 14.57
CA LYS A 162 23.21 -16.16 15.89
C LYS A 162 24.10 -17.40 15.95
N GLU A 163 24.93 -17.64 14.94
CA GLU A 163 25.84 -18.79 14.85
C GLU A 163 25.10 -20.15 14.91
N ARG A 164 23.89 -20.20 14.34
CA ARG A 164 23.05 -21.41 14.21
C ARG A 164 22.98 -21.86 12.74
N PRO A 165 24.07 -22.45 12.20
CA PRO A 165 24.14 -22.81 10.78
C PRO A 165 23.13 -23.90 10.40
N ASP A 166 22.77 -24.78 11.34
CA ASP A 166 21.74 -25.80 11.21
C ASP A 166 20.37 -25.18 10.87
N LEU A 167 19.97 -24.16 11.62
CA LEU A 167 18.70 -23.46 11.40
C LEU A 167 18.77 -22.53 10.19
N ALA A 168 19.91 -21.90 9.95
CA ALA A 168 20.11 -21.05 8.78
C ALA A 168 19.93 -21.85 7.48
N GLU A 169 20.53 -23.05 7.39
CA GLU A 169 20.37 -23.94 6.24
C GLU A 169 18.92 -24.42 6.10
N MET A 170 18.27 -24.80 7.20
CA MET A 170 16.87 -25.22 7.19
C MET A 170 15.95 -24.13 6.61
N TRP A 171 16.04 -22.90 7.12
CA TRP A 171 15.20 -21.79 6.66
C TRP A 171 15.55 -21.33 5.23
N LEU A 172 16.81 -21.44 4.83
CA LEU A 172 17.23 -21.19 3.45
C LEU A 172 16.61 -22.23 2.49
N ASN A 173 16.54 -23.50 2.89
CA ASN A 173 15.88 -24.52 2.10
C ASN A 173 14.36 -24.28 1.97
N VAL A 174 13.71 -23.78 3.01
CA VAL A 174 12.30 -23.33 2.96
C VAL A 174 12.14 -22.19 1.96
N THR A 175 13.02 -21.18 2.03
CA THR A 175 13.06 -20.04 1.09
C THR A 175 13.15 -20.51 -0.36
N LEU A 176 14.12 -21.36 -0.67
CA LEU A 176 14.37 -21.87 -2.03
C LEU A 176 13.20 -22.71 -2.53
N SER A 177 12.66 -23.59 -1.68
CA SER A 177 11.51 -24.44 -2.01
C SER A 177 10.25 -23.62 -2.27
N GLY A 178 10.07 -22.52 -1.53
CA GLY A 178 8.95 -21.60 -1.71
C GLY A 178 9.01 -20.89 -3.06
N TYR A 179 10.17 -20.34 -3.44
CA TYR A 179 10.34 -19.68 -4.73
C TYR A 179 10.26 -20.62 -5.94
N GLN A 180 10.56 -21.90 -5.78
CA GLN A 180 10.41 -22.89 -6.85
C GLN A 180 8.95 -23.25 -7.18
N LYS A 181 8.01 -22.91 -6.27
CA LYS A 181 6.58 -23.24 -6.42
C LYS A 181 5.74 -22.07 -6.96
N LEU A 182 6.34 -20.90 -7.16
CA LEU A 182 5.72 -19.69 -7.72
C LEU A 182 5.88 -19.64 -9.25
#